data_AF-A0A7S3NTZ2-F1
#
_entry.id   AF-A0A7S3NTZ2-F1
#
_cell.length_a   1.000
_cell.length_b   1.000
_cell.length_c   1.000
_cell.angle_alpha   90.00
_cell.angle_beta   90.00
_cell.angle_gamma   90.00
#
_symmetry.space_group_name_H-M   'P 1'
#
loop_
_entity.id
_entity.type
_entity.pdbx_description
1 polymer ?
#
loop_
_entity_poly.entity_id
_entity_poly.type
_entity_poly.pdbx_seq_one_letter_code
_entity_poly.pdbx_strand_id
1 'polypeptide(L)'
;MEKENASQQASSLKEISEKARRKSTESIEDIEDTIKKESQTLLKRILNSRTKQCKHKGGCIDNVVKGAVKSFMLGFATKYSINLLAGLMRPKTLLNALFSAKSILDSGRFILFVIIFNISYKIVLCTLRRIIKNEKFNSIVAGTVSASTLAMDTFNRRMMISLLFFSRSLETFYNWCGPSYKIYLGETIFFMVQCVFMKYLYAYEWELVPKSVAKIYKAYSLQKKNDLLIKEKIWRVMLDSKFKR
;
A
#
# COMPACT_ATOMS: atom_id res chain seq x y z
N MET A 1 -41.55 -65.04 24.01
CA MET A 1 -41.17 -65.27 22.61
C MET A 1 -41.45 -64.07 21.71
N GLU A 2 -42.67 -63.51 21.61
CA GLU A 2 -42.91 -62.34 20.72
C GLU A 2 -42.11 -61.07 21.08
N LYS A 3 -41.92 -60.78 22.37
CA LYS A 3 -41.13 -59.62 22.81
C LYS A 3 -39.62 -59.73 22.48
N GLU A 4 -39.08 -60.95 22.40
CA GLU A 4 -37.66 -61.16 22.04
C GLU A 4 -37.43 -60.94 20.54
N ASN A 5 -38.32 -61.44 19.69
CA ASN A 5 -38.26 -61.23 18.24
C ASN A 5 -38.36 -59.75 17.87
N ALA A 6 -39.24 -58.98 18.55
CA ALA A 6 -39.35 -57.54 18.32
C ALA A 6 -38.05 -56.79 18.69
N SER A 7 -37.33 -57.24 19.74
CA SER A 7 -36.08 -56.60 20.14
C SER A 7 -34.92 -56.90 19.18
N GLN A 8 -34.85 -58.12 18.64
CA GLN A 8 -33.87 -58.51 17.61
C GLN A 8 -34.13 -57.81 16.26
N GLN A 9 -35.40 -57.57 15.93
CA GLN A 9 -35.75 -56.84 14.71
C GLN A 9 -35.41 -55.34 14.83
N ALA A 10 -35.54 -54.76 16.03
CA ALA A 10 -35.16 -53.37 16.28
C ALA A 10 -33.63 -53.15 16.29
N SER A 11 -32.83 -54.11 16.78
CA SER A 11 -31.37 -54.01 16.79
C SER A 11 -30.78 -54.10 15.38
N SER A 12 -31.26 -55.04 14.56
CA SER A 12 -30.84 -55.17 13.16
C SER A 12 -31.17 -53.95 12.31
N LEU A 13 -32.35 -53.33 12.51
CA LEU A 13 -32.71 -52.08 11.83
C LEU A 13 -31.79 -50.90 12.20
N LYS A 14 -31.33 -50.83 13.46
CA LYS A 14 -30.36 -49.80 13.89
C LYS A 14 -29.01 -49.98 13.23
N GLU A 15 -28.47 -51.20 13.16
CA GLU A 15 -27.19 -51.47 12.50
C GLU A 15 -27.24 -51.13 11.00
N ILE A 16 -28.33 -51.47 10.32
CA ILE A 16 -28.51 -51.16 8.89
C ILE A 16 -28.56 -49.64 8.67
N SER A 17 -29.31 -48.91 9.50
CA SER A 17 -29.39 -47.44 9.47
C SER A 17 -28.03 -46.79 9.71
N GLU A 18 -27.26 -47.28 10.69
CA GLU A 18 -25.94 -46.74 11.01
C GLU A 18 -24.91 -47.02 9.91
N LYS A 19 -24.95 -48.22 9.31
CA LYS A 19 -24.08 -48.58 8.17
C LYS A 19 -24.41 -47.76 6.93
N ALA A 20 -25.71 -47.52 6.66
CA ALA A 20 -26.15 -46.62 5.58
C ALA A 20 -25.69 -45.17 5.83
N ARG A 21 -25.74 -44.71 7.09
CA ARG A 21 -25.27 -43.38 7.48
C ARG A 21 -23.77 -43.24 7.28
N ARG A 22 -22.96 -44.20 7.74
CA ARG A 22 -21.49 -44.20 7.55
C ARG A 22 -21.09 -44.19 6.07
N LYS A 23 -21.74 -45.02 5.26
CA LYS A 23 -21.50 -45.04 3.80
C LYS A 23 -21.84 -43.71 3.12
N SER A 24 -22.91 -43.05 3.58
CA SER A 24 -23.28 -41.71 3.10
C SER A 24 -22.23 -40.66 3.50
N THR A 25 -21.74 -40.68 4.74
CA THR A 25 -20.69 -39.74 5.20
C THR A 25 -19.38 -39.92 4.42
N GLU A 26 -18.94 -41.16 4.22
CA GLU A 26 -17.74 -41.49 3.45
C GLU A 26 -17.85 -41.01 1.99
N SER A 27 -19.04 -41.18 1.38
CA SER A 27 -19.30 -40.67 0.02
C SER A 27 -19.27 -39.13 -0.06
N ILE A 28 -19.67 -38.42 1.00
CA ILE A 28 -19.62 -36.95 1.05
C ILE A 28 -18.17 -36.47 1.20
N GLU A 29 -17.36 -37.11 2.05
CA GLU A 29 -15.94 -36.78 2.20
C GLU A 29 -15.16 -36.98 0.90
N ASP A 30 -15.41 -38.05 0.15
CA ASP A 30 -14.81 -38.31 -1.16
C ASP A 30 -15.16 -37.23 -2.20
N ILE A 31 -16.41 -36.73 -2.18
CA ILE A 31 -16.86 -35.66 -3.08
C ILE A 31 -16.18 -34.33 -2.71
N GLU A 32 -16.09 -33.99 -1.42
CA GLU A 32 -15.38 -32.78 -0.97
C GLU A 32 -13.91 -32.79 -1.39
N ASP A 33 -13.24 -33.93 -1.25
CA ASP A 33 -11.84 -34.09 -1.63
C ASP A 33 -11.63 -34.00 -3.14
N THR A 34 -12.57 -34.52 -3.93
CA THR A 34 -12.54 -34.40 -5.38
C THR A 34 -12.73 -32.95 -5.83
N ILE A 35 -13.69 -32.23 -5.24
CA ILE A 35 -13.93 -30.80 -5.52
C ILE A 35 -12.71 -29.94 -5.12
N LYS A 36 -12.10 -30.21 -3.95
CA LYS A 36 -10.87 -29.54 -3.52
C LYS A 36 -9.72 -29.78 -4.49
N LYS A 37 -9.54 -31.01 -4.97
CA LYS A 37 -8.50 -31.33 -5.97
C LYS A 37 -8.74 -30.58 -7.27
N GLU A 38 -9.93 -30.66 -7.87
CA GLU A 38 -10.22 -30.00 -9.15
C GLU A 38 -10.13 -28.47 -9.08
N SER A 39 -10.68 -27.87 -8.01
CA SER A 39 -10.60 -26.42 -7.81
C SER A 39 -9.15 -25.95 -7.71
N GLN A 40 -8.26 -26.70 -7.05
CA GLN A 40 -6.83 -26.39 -7.02
C GLN A 40 -6.16 -26.52 -8.39
N THR A 41 -6.50 -27.53 -9.20
CA THR A 41 -5.95 -27.69 -10.55
C THR A 41 -6.40 -26.55 -11.47
N LEU A 42 -7.67 -26.16 -11.40
CA LEU A 42 -8.22 -25.03 -12.14
C LEU A 42 -7.60 -23.72 -11.69
N LEU A 43 -7.46 -23.48 -10.38
CA LEU A 43 -6.77 -22.31 -9.84
C LEU A 43 -5.32 -22.24 -10.33
N LYS A 44 -4.57 -23.35 -10.31
CA LYS A 44 -3.20 -23.38 -10.85
C LYS A 44 -3.16 -23.03 -12.34
N ARG A 45 -4.07 -23.60 -13.15
CA ARG A 45 -4.19 -23.27 -14.58
C ARG A 45 -4.56 -21.81 -14.81
N ILE A 46 -5.51 -21.29 -14.04
CA ILE A 46 -5.97 -19.91 -14.13
C ILE A 46 -4.82 -18.98 -13.71
N LEU A 47 -4.18 -19.19 -12.57
CA LEU A 47 -3.11 -18.33 -12.05
C LEU A 47 -1.86 -18.34 -12.95
N ASN A 48 -1.46 -19.51 -13.46
CA ASN A 48 -0.29 -19.63 -14.32
C ASN A 48 -0.57 -19.28 -15.79
N SER A 49 -1.83 -19.32 -16.24
CA SER A 49 -2.16 -18.92 -17.61
C SER A 49 -2.07 -17.40 -17.79
N ARG A 50 -1.62 -17.02 -18.98
CA ARG A 50 -1.56 -15.63 -19.45
C ARG A 50 -2.80 -15.34 -20.28
N THR A 51 -3.48 -14.21 -20.02
CA THR A 51 -4.55 -13.73 -20.91
C THR A 51 -3.98 -12.89 -22.05
N LYS A 52 -4.69 -12.83 -23.19
CA LYS A 52 -4.28 -12.05 -24.37
C LYS A 52 -4.08 -10.56 -24.07
N GLN A 53 -4.74 -10.04 -23.04
CA GLN A 53 -4.66 -8.64 -22.62
C GLN A 53 -3.47 -8.35 -21.69
N CYS A 54 -2.83 -9.39 -21.14
CA CYS A 54 -1.64 -9.22 -20.31
C CYS A 54 -0.41 -8.89 -21.15
N LYS A 55 0.20 -7.73 -20.87
CA LYS A 55 1.40 -7.21 -21.55
C LYS A 55 2.73 -7.83 -21.08
N HIS A 56 2.71 -8.64 -20.01
CA HIS A 56 3.93 -9.26 -19.48
C HIS A 56 4.32 -10.53 -20.25
N LYS A 57 5.61 -10.87 -20.20
CA LYS A 57 6.13 -12.15 -20.70
C LYS A 57 5.97 -13.24 -19.62
N GLY A 58 5.49 -14.43 -19.99
CA GLY A 58 5.25 -15.54 -19.05
C GLY A 58 3.91 -15.50 -18.31
N GLY A 59 3.77 -16.32 -17.26
CA GLY A 59 2.56 -16.43 -16.45
C GLY A 59 2.27 -15.18 -15.60
N CYS A 60 1.00 -15.01 -15.19
CA CYS A 60 0.63 -13.89 -14.32
C CYS A 60 1.34 -13.95 -12.97
N ILE A 61 1.44 -15.15 -12.36
CA ILE A 61 2.17 -15.36 -11.12
C ILE A 61 3.66 -15.06 -11.26
N ASP A 62 4.30 -15.51 -12.35
CA ASP A 62 5.71 -15.21 -12.58
C ASP A 62 5.97 -13.70 -12.61
N ASN A 63 5.07 -12.94 -13.25
CA ASN A 63 5.16 -11.48 -13.27
C ASN A 63 4.95 -10.87 -11.87
N VAL A 64 4.05 -11.42 -11.05
CA VAL A 64 3.85 -10.98 -9.66
C VAL A 64 5.11 -11.26 -8.83
N VAL A 65 5.65 -12.48 -8.87
CA VAL A 65 6.85 -12.89 -8.11
C VAL A 65 8.08 -12.07 -8.55
N LYS A 66 8.33 -11.93 -9.85
CA LYS A 66 9.41 -11.07 -10.38
C LYS A 66 9.22 -9.62 -9.94
N GLY A 67 7.97 -9.15 -9.89
CA GLY A 67 7.62 -7.84 -9.35
C GLY A 67 7.98 -7.70 -7.87
N ALA A 68 7.57 -8.65 -7.05
CA ALA A 68 7.83 -8.68 -5.62
C ALA A 68 9.33 -8.67 -5.30
N VAL A 69 10.12 -9.52 -5.98
CA VAL A 69 11.59 -9.56 -5.81
C VAL A 69 12.21 -8.22 -6.22
N LYS A 70 11.81 -7.64 -7.36
CA LYS A 70 12.30 -6.32 -7.79
C LYS A 70 11.94 -5.22 -6.79
N SER A 71 10.71 -5.23 -6.29
CA SER A 71 10.21 -4.29 -5.28
C SER A 71 10.93 -4.43 -3.94
N PHE A 72 11.23 -5.65 -3.52
CA PHE A 72 12.05 -5.91 -2.34
C PHE A 72 13.45 -5.30 -2.49
N MET A 73 14.14 -5.61 -3.60
CA MET A 73 15.47 -5.07 -3.87
C MET A 73 15.47 -3.55 -3.94
N LEU A 74 14.48 -2.95 -4.60
CA LEU A 74 14.35 -1.50 -4.70
C LEU A 74 14.03 -0.86 -3.34
N GLY A 75 13.14 -1.46 -2.56
CA GLY A 75 12.80 -0.98 -1.21
C GLY A 75 13.99 -1.05 -0.27
N PHE A 76 14.74 -2.15 -0.31
CA PHE A 76 15.97 -2.33 0.45
C PHE A 76 17.04 -1.31 0.03
N ALA A 77 17.31 -1.19 -1.27
CA ALA A 77 18.28 -0.24 -1.80
C ALA A 77 17.91 1.21 -1.44
N THR A 78 16.63 1.58 -1.52
CA THR A 78 16.16 2.93 -1.16
C THR A 78 16.38 3.22 0.33
N LYS A 79 15.96 2.30 1.22
CA LYS A 79 16.16 2.48 2.67
C LYS A 79 17.63 2.49 3.06
N TYR A 80 18.42 1.60 2.48
CA TYR A 80 19.86 1.59 2.68
C TYR A 80 20.51 2.90 2.23
N SER A 81 20.14 3.42 1.05
CA SER A 81 20.65 4.68 0.53
C SER A 81 20.30 5.88 1.42
N ILE A 82 19.07 5.93 1.95
CA ILE A 82 18.65 6.99 2.88
C ILE A 82 19.46 6.93 4.19
N ASN A 83 19.62 5.73 4.75
CA ASN A 83 20.39 5.54 5.98
C ASN A 83 21.89 5.85 5.77
N LEU A 84 22.45 5.45 4.63
CA LEU A 84 23.82 5.74 4.24
C LEU A 84 24.03 7.25 4.11
N LEU A 85 23.13 7.95 3.41
CA LEU A 85 23.21 9.40 3.22
C LEU A 85 23.07 10.14 4.55
N ALA A 86 22.12 9.74 5.41
CA ALA A 86 21.95 10.31 6.74
C ALA A 86 23.17 10.08 7.63
N GLY A 87 23.81 8.93 7.49
CA GLY A 87 24.97 8.55 8.29
C GLY A 87 26.30 9.12 7.79
N LEU A 88 26.41 9.51 6.51
CA LEU A 88 27.58 10.25 5.99
C LEU A 88 27.79 11.57 6.76
N MET A 89 26.70 12.17 7.25
CA MET A 89 26.76 13.36 8.10
C MET A 89 27.19 13.07 9.55
N ARG A 90 27.03 11.83 10.05
CA ARG A 90 27.31 11.42 11.44
C ARG A 90 27.67 9.91 11.56
N PRO A 91 28.92 9.52 11.23
CA PRO A 91 29.30 8.11 11.08
C PRO A 91 29.24 7.31 12.39
N LYS A 92 29.57 7.91 13.54
CA LYS A 92 29.51 7.24 14.85
C LYS A 92 28.09 6.82 15.26
N THR A 93 27.08 7.53 14.77
CA THR A 93 25.67 7.25 15.07
C THR A 93 25.07 6.24 14.09
N LEU A 94 25.74 5.98 12.96
CA LEU A 94 25.28 5.17 11.85
C LEU A 94 25.26 3.67 12.22
N LEU A 95 26.36 3.14 12.76
CA LEU A 95 26.44 1.72 13.14
C LEU A 95 25.39 1.37 14.20
N ASN A 96 25.25 2.19 15.24
CA ASN A 96 24.25 1.98 16.28
C ASN A 96 22.81 2.11 15.75
N ALA A 97 22.58 2.97 14.76
CA ALA A 97 21.26 3.13 14.13
C ALA A 97 20.93 1.99 13.15
N LEU A 98 21.91 1.41 12.45
CA LEU A 98 21.69 0.28 11.55
C LEU A 98 21.40 -1.02 12.30
N PHE A 99 22.11 -1.28 13.40
CA PHE A 99 21.92 -2.48 14.21
C PHE A 99 20.81 -2.32 15.27
N SER A 100 20.17 -1.15 15.35
CA SER A 100 19.02 -0.97 16.23
C SER A 100 17.84 -1.80 15.73
N ALA A 101 17.32 -2.68 16.59
CA ALA A 101 16.13 -3.49 16.32
C ALA A 101 14.94 -2.63 15.83
N LYS A 102 14.81 -1.40 16.33
CA LYS A 102 13.77 -0.44 15.90
C LYS A 102 13.93 -0.01 14.45
N SER A 103 15.16 0.20 13.99
CA SER A 103 15.48 0.60 12.62
C SER A 103 15.26 -0.54 11.63
N ILE A 104 15.62 -1.76 12.04
CA ILE A 104 15.37 -2.99 11.26
C ILE A 104 13.86 -3.22 11.12
N LEU A 105 13.09 -3.10 12.21
CA LEU A 105 11.63 -3.21 12.17
C LEU A 105 10.98 -2.12 11.30
N ASP A 106 11.43 -0.87 11.39
CA ASP A 106 10.89 0.22 10.57
C ASP A 106 11.18 0.03 9.07
N SER A 107 12.40 -0.44 8.76
CA SER A 107 12.83 -0.75 7.39
C SER A 107 12.07 -1.96 6.85
N GLY A 108 11.92 -3.02 7.65
CA GLY A 108 11.13 -4.20 7.30
C GLY A 108 9.67 -3.85 7.00
N ARG A 109 9.03 -3.01 7.83
CA ARG A 109 7.67 -2.51 7.59
C ARG A 109 7.55 -1.75 6.28
N PHE A 110 8.52 -0.89 5.96
CA PHE A 110 8.51 -0.15 4.70
C PHE A 110 8.65 -1.07 3.49
N ILE A 111 9.61 -2.00 3.54
CA ILE A 111 9.88 -2.94 2.46
C ILE A 111 8.66 -3.85 2.25
N LEU A 112 8.06 -4.33 3.33
CA LEU A 112 6.83 -5.13 3.31
C LEU A 112 5.68 -4.34 2.67
N PHE A 113 5.49 -3.07 3.04
CA PHE A 113 4.52 -2.19 2.38
C PHE A 113 4.75 -2.11 0.86
N VAL A 114 5.99 -1.84 0.43
CA VAL A 114 6.33 -1.73 -1.01
C VAL A 114 6.08 -3.04 -1.77
N ILE A 115 6.37 -4.19 -1.15
CA ILE A 115 6.08 -5.50 -1.72
C ILE A 115 4.58 -5.73 -1.84
N ILE A 116 3.82 -5.55 -0.76
CA ILE A 116 2.37 -5.80 -0.75
C ILE A 116 1.66 -4.86 -1.71
N PHE A 117 2.07 -3.58 -1.77
CA PHE A 117 1.58 -2.64 -2.76
C PHE A 117 1.81 -3.15 -4.20
N ASN A 118 3.01 -3.63 -4.52
CA ASN A 118 3.31 -4.13 -5.87
C ASN A 118 2.55 -5.42 -6.21
N ILE A 119 2.50 -6.36 -5.26
CA ILE A 119 1.79 -7.64 -5.41
C ILE A 119 0.29 -7.38 -5.63
N SER A 120 -0.34 -6.59 -4.74
CA SER A 120 -1.76 -6.25 -4.85
C SER A 120 -2.06 -5.54 -6.17
N TYR A 121 -1.26 -4.55 -6.56
CA TYR A 121 -1.41 -3.86 -7.85
C TYR A 121 -1.38 -4.84 -9.02
N LYS A 122 -0.37 -5.72 -9.09
CA LYS A 122 -0.21 -6.66 -10.20
C LYS A 122 -1.31 -7.72 -10.21
N ILE A 123 -1.68 -8.27 -9.06
CA ILE A 123 -2.76 -9.26 -8.95
C ILE A 123 -4.07 -8.64 -9.41
N VAL A 124 -4.46 -7.49 -8.85
CA VAL A 124 -5.72 -6.81 -9.18
C VAL A 124 -5.74 -6.43 -10.66
N LEU A 125 -4.64 -5.88 -11.20
CA LEU A 125 -4.55 -5.51 -12.62
C LEU A 125 -4.67 -6.73 -13.53
N CYS A 126 -4.01 -7.85 -13.20
CA CYS A 126 -4.10 -9.07 -14.00
C CYS A 126 -5.50 -9.69 -13.92
N THR A 127 -6.15 -9.65 -12.76
CA THR A 127 -7.53 -10.12 -12.57
C THR A 127 -8.52 -9.25 -13.34
N LEU A 128 -8.42 -7.92 -13.23
CA LEU A 128 -9.28 -6.99 -13.97
C LEU A 128 -9.14 -7.14 -15.48
N ARG A 129 -7.93 -7.40 -15.99
CA ARG A 129 -7.69 -7.73 -17.42
C ARG A 129 -8.32 -9.04 -17.88
N ARG A 130 -8.82 -9.90 -16.98
CA ARG A 130 -9.60 -11.09 -17.36
C ARG A 130 -11.08 -10.77 -17.50
N ILE A 131 -11.56 -9.79 -16.75
CA ILE A 131 -12.98 -9.45 -16.63
C ILE A 131 -13.33 -8.30 -17.60
N ILE A 132 -12.52 -7.25 -17.62
CA ILE A 132 -12.79 -5.98 -18.28
C ILE A 132 -11.70 -5.68 -19.32
N LYS A 133 -12.10 -5.37 -20.56
CA LYS A 133 -11.18 -5.06 -21.67
C LYS A 133 -10.62 -3.62 -21.65
N ASN A 134 -11.08 -2.76 -20.74
CA ASN A 134 -10.69 -1.35 -20.65
C ASN A 134 -9.42 -1.16 -19.78
N GLU A 135 -8.27 -1.04 -20.44
CA GLU A 135 -6.96 -0.87 -19.77
C GLU A 135 -6.87 0.36 -18.85
N LYS A 136 -7.48 1.49 -19.24
CA LYS A 136 -7.39 2.74 -18.47
C LYS A 136 -8.11 2.58 -17.14
N PHE A 137 -9.35 2.11 -17.18
CA PHE A 137 -10.16 1.86 -15.99
C PHE A 137 -9.50 0.82 -15.07
N ASN A 138 -9.00 -0.28 -15.64
CA ASN A 138 -8.33 -1.33 -14.88
C ASN A 138 -7.11 -0.81 -14.10
N SER A 139 -6.34 0.10 -14.69
CA SER A 139 -5.16 0.69 -14.03
C SER A 139 -5.52 1.59 -12.86
N ILE A 140 -6.62 2.34 -12.96
CA ILE A 140 -7.12 3.22 -11.90
C ILE A 140 -7.63 2.37 -10.72
N VAL A 141 -8.48 1.37 -11.00
CA VAL A 141 -9.01 0.49 -9.95
C VAL A 141 -7.89 -0.28 -9.26
N ALA A 142 -6.94 -0.85 -10.02
CA ALA A 142 -5.78 -1.53 -9.44
C ALA A 142 -4.94 -0.58 -8.58
N GLY A 143 -4.73 0.66 -9.03
CA GLY A 143 -4.07 1.71 -8.27
C GLY A 143 -4.77 1.98 -6.94
N THR A 144 -6.07 2.26 -6.96
CA THR A 144 -6.87 2.54 -5.77
C THR A 144 -6.86 1.39 -4.77
N VAL A 145 -7.06 0.15 -5.25
CA VAL A 145 -7.03 -1.04 -4.38
C VAL A 145 -5.65 -1.24 -3.77
N SER A 146 -4.58 -1.12 -4.56
CA SER A 146 -3.21 -1.24 -4.03
C SER A 146 -2.86 -0.11 -3.07
N ALA A 147 -3.36 1.10 -3.26
CA ALA A 147 -3.11 2.24 -2.37
C ALA A 147 -3.69 2.02 -0.96
N SER A 148 -4.74 1.19 -0.81
CA SER A 148 -5.26 0.83 0.52
C SER A 148 -4.21 0.16 1.42
N THR A 149 -3.21 -0.51 0.84
CA THR A 149 -2.11 -1.15 1.58
C THR A 149 -1.24 -0.14 2.33
N LEU A 150 -1.30 1.14 1.98
CA LEU A 150 -0.64 2.23 2.70
C LEU A 150 -1.14 2.37 4.14
N ALA A 151 -2.35 1.87 4.45
CA ALA A 151 -2.87 1.84 5.81
C ALA A 151 -2.03 0.96 6.75
N MET A 152 -1.25 0.00 6.22
CA MET A 152 -0.36 -0.85 7.01
C MET A 152 0.89 -0.12 7.51
N ASP A 153 1.17 1.07 6.98
CA ASP A 153 2.36 1.84 7.33
C ASP A 153 2.11 2.77 8.54
N THR A 154 3.19 3.22 9.18
CA THR A 154 3.18 4.17 10.29
C THR A 154 2.60 5.53 9.87
N PHE A 155 1.84 6.17 10.77
CA PHE A 155 1.11 7.42 10.50
C PHE A 155 1.99 8.53 9.89
N ASN A 156 3.17 8.77 10.47
CA ASN A 156 4.08 9.83 10.02
C ASN A 156 4.61 9.56 8.60
N ARG A 157 4.98 8.31 8.30
CA ARG A 157 5.49 7.92 6.99
C ARG A 157 4.36 7.88 5.95
N ARG A 158 3.19 7.39 6.34
CA ARG A 158 1.97 7.39 5.53
C ARG A 158 1.66 8.78 5.00
N MET A 159 1.63 9.80 5.87
CA MET A 159 1.34 11.18 5.45
C MET A 159 2.33 11.68 4.39
N MET A 160 3.63 11.42 4.57
CA MET A 160 4.66 11.80 3.61
C MET A 160 4.49 11.07 2.27
N ILE A 161 4.27 9.75 2.30
CA ILE A 161 4.07 8.94 1.10
C ILE A 161 2.80 9.36 0.36
N SER A 162 1.70 9.61 1.08
CA SER A 162 0.45 10.12 0.49
C SER A 162 0.66 11.45 -0.22
N LEU A 163 1.40 12.38 0.38
CA LEU A 163 1.69 13.68 -0.24
C LEU A 163 2.52 13.52 -1.52
N LEU A 164 3.52 12.63 -1.50
CA LEU A 164 4.33 12.32 -2.68
C LEU A 164 3.49 11.70 -3.81
N PHE A 165 2.65 10.72 -3.49
CA PHE A 165 1.76 10.10 -4.49
C PHE A 165 0.70 11.08 -5.00
N PHE A 166 0.18 11.96 -4.15
CA PHE A 166 -0.78 12.97 -4.56
C PHE A 166 -0.17 13.93 -5.58
N SER A 167 1.05 14.43 -5.31
CA SER A 167 1.79 15.29 -6.25
C SER A 167 2.00 14.59 -7.61
N ARG A 168 2.43 13.33 -7.62
CA ARG A 168 2.58 12.55 -8.88
C ARG A 168 1.27 12.23 -9.57
N SER A 169 0.19 12.10 -8.80
CA SER A 169 -1.16 11.91 -9.36
C SER A 169 -1.65 13.17 -10.05
N LEU A 170 -1.39 14.35 -9.49
CA LEU A 170 -1.70 15.64 -10.13
C LEU A 170 -0.90 15.83 -11.42
N GLU A 171 0.39 15.47 -11.42
CA GLU A 171 1.24 15.49 -12.61
C GLU A 171 0.71 14.55 -13.71
N THR A 172 0.32 13.33 -13.33
CA THR A 172 -0.25 12.35 -14.26
C THR A 172 -1.62 12.82 -14.80
N PHE A 173 -2.44 13.42 -13.94
CA PHE A 173 -3.75 13.98 -14.31
C PHE A 173 -3.57 15.16 -15.28
N TYR A 174 -2.63 16.06 -14.97
CA TYR A 174 -2.22 17.14 -15.86
C TYR A 174 -1.72 16.60 -17.19
N ASN A 175 -0.95 15.53 -17.24
CA ASN A 175 -0.52 14.93 -18.51
C ASN A 175 -1.64 14.21 -19.28
N TRP A 176 -2.71 13.79 -18.60
CA TRP A 176 -3.83 13.07 -19.22
C TRP A 176 -4.83 13.99 -19.92
N CYS A 177 -5.17 15.16 -19.39
CA CYS A 177 -6.22 16.01 -19.99
C CYS A 177 -5.98 16.43 -21.47
N GLY A 178 -4.83 16.15 -22.11
CA GLY A 178 -4.53 16.37 -23.54
C GLY A 178 -3.29 17.26 -23.86
N PRO A 179 -2.85 17.28 -25.13
CA PRO A 179 -1.71 18.09 -25.59
C PRO A 179 -2.02 19.60 -25.68
N SER A 180 -3.29 20.01 -25.74
CA SER A 180 -3.70 21.39 -26.02
C SER A 180 -3.33 22.42 -24.94
N TYR A 181 -2.92 21.97 -23.75
CA TYR A 181 -2.47 22.84 -22.66
C TYR A 181 -1.12 22.39 -22.10
N LYS A 182 -0.29 21.69 -22.90
CA LYS A 182 1.13 21.44 -22.57
C LYS A 182 1.89 22.77 -22.55
N ILE A 183 1.69 23.51 -21.48
CA ILE A 183 2.56 24.61 -21.08
C ILE A 183 3.87 23.91 -20.77
N TYR A 184 4.91 24.17 -21.55
CA TYR A 184 6.24 23.61 -21.35
C TYR A 184 6.78 23.89 -19.91
N LEU A 185 6.18 24.86 -19.23
CA LEU A 185 6.44 25.25 -17.83
C LEU A 185 5.45 24.70 -16.78
N GLY A 186 4.49 23.84 -17.14
CA GLY A 186 3.41 23.42 -16.23
C GLY A 186 3.93 22.82 -14.92
N GLU A 187 4.88 21.88 -15.00
CA GLU A 187 5.53 21.26 -13.83
C GLU A 187 6.25 22.30 -12.96
N THR A 188 6.97 23.23 -13.58
CA THR A 188 7.67 24.33 -12.89
C THR A 188 6.67 25.25 -12.19
N ILE A 189 5.54 25.58 -12.80
CA ILE A 189 4.50 26.41 -12.19
C ILE A 189 3.90 25.70 -10.98
N PHE A 190 3.58 24.40 -11.08
CA PHE A 190 3.10 23.63 -9.92
C PHE A 190 4.11 23.61 -8.79
N PHE A 191 5.39 23.42 -9.10
CA PHE A 191 6.45 23.47 -8.11
C PHE A 191 6.56 24.86 -7.46
N MET A 192 6.50 25.93 -8.26
CA MET A 192 6.53 27.31 -7.76
C MET A 192 5.34 27.61 -6.86
N VAL A 193 4.12 27.21 -7.26
CA VAL A 193 2.90 27.34 -6.44
C VAL A 193 3.05 26.56 -5.13
N GLN A 194 3.55 25.32 -5.19
CA GLN A 194 3.79 24.51 -4.00
C GLN A 194 4.83 25.17 -3.07
N CYS A 195 5.91 25.72 -3.60
CA CYS A 195 6.93 26.43 -2.83
C CYS A 195 6.37 27.71 -2.19
N VAL A 196 5.58 28.50 -2.93
CA VAL A 196 4.92 29.71 -2.41
C VAL A 196 3.94 29.33 -1.31
N PHE A 197 3.12 28.31 -1.51
CA PHE A 197 2.18 27.81 -0.52
C PHE A 197 2.89 27.31 0.75
N MET A 198 3.95 26.51 0.62
CA MET A 198 4.75 26.05 1.76
C MET A 198 5.43 27.20 2.50
N LYS A 199 5.93 28.22 1.78
CA LYS A 199 6.49 29.42 2.40
C LYS A 199 5.41 30.25 3.11
N TYR A 200 4.23 30.36 2.52
CA TYR A 200 3.07 31.04 3.12
C TYR A 200 2.67 30.34 4.42
N LEU A 201 2.47 29.02 4.41
CA LEU A 201 2.18 28.24 5.61
C LEU A 201 3.28 28.42 6.66
N TYR A 202 4.56 28.36 6.28
CA TYR A 202 5.65 28.58 7.24
C TYR A 202 5.74 30.02 7.77
N ALA A 203 5.30 31.02 7.00
CA ALA A 203 5.32 32.42 7.39
C ALA A 203 4.18 32.77 8.34
N TYR A 204 2.96 32.33 8.01
CA TYR A 204 1.73 32.76 8.67
C TYR A 204 1.11 31.66 9.56
N GLU A 205 1.16 30.40 9.15
CA GLU A 205 0.48 29.27 9.83
C GLU A 205 1.47 28.16 10.19
N TRP A 206 2.55 28.53 10.90
CA TRP A 206 3.67 27.63 11.18
C TRP A 206 3.27 26.39 12.01
N GLU A 207 2.15 26.46 12.74
CA GLU A 207 1.56 25.37 13.51
C GLU A 207 1.05 24.22 12.62
N LEU A 208 0.63 24.54 11.39
CA LEU A 208 0.18 23.55 10.40
C LEU A 208 1.36 22.84 9.70
N VAL A 209 2.56 23.42 9.77
CA VAL A 209 3.75 22.84 9.13
C VAL A 209 4.28 21.69 9.99
N PRO A 210 4.52 20.49 9.42
CA PRO A 210 5.11 19.38 10.16
C PRO A 210 6.42 19.78 10.84
N LYS A 211 6.59 19.42 12.11
CA LYS A 211 7.76 19.82 12.93
C LYS A 211 9.11 19.46 12.27
N SER A 212 9.17 18.35 11.54
CA SER A 212 10.34 17.93 10.76
C SER A 212 10.69 18.93 9.66
N VAL A 213 9.68 19.35 8.88
CA VAL A 213 9.82 20.34 7.82
C VAL A 213 10.15 21.71 8.42
N ALA A 214 9.44 22.14 9.46
CA ALA A 214 9.72 23.39 10.16
C ALA A 214 11.16 23.45 10.69
N LYS A 215 11.72 22.33 11.18
CA LYS A 215 13.12 22.24 11.62
C LYS A 215 14.11 22.44 10.46
N ILE A 216 13.83 21.85 9.29
CA ILE A 216 14.64 22.04 8.07
C ILE A 216 14.58 23.50 7.62
N TYR A 217 13.38 24.09 7.56
CA TYR A 217 13.21 25.50 7.20
C TYR A 217 13.89 26.44 8.19
N LYS A 218 13.84 26.14 9.49
CA LYS A 218 14.55 26.91 10.52
C LYS A 218 16.08 26.81 10.35
N ALA A 219 16.59 25.62 10.04
CA ALA A 219 18.01 25.42 9.77
C ALA A 219 18.45 26.17 8.49
N TYR A 220 17.64 26.14 7.44
CA TYR A 220 17.92 26.79 6.17
C TYR A 220 17.82 28.33 6.25
N SER A 221 16.84 28.84 6.97
CA SER A 221 16.61 30.29 7.11
C SER A 221 17.52 30.97 8.14
N LEU A 222 18.36 30.20 8.85
CA LEU A 222 19.26 30.68 9.91
C LEU A 222 18.55 31.56 10.96
N GLN A 223 17.24 31.35 11.18
CA GLN A 223 16.45 32.19 12.08
C GLN A 223 16.93 32.09 13.52
N LYS A 224 17.21 33.26 14.12
CA LYS A 224 17.54 33.38 15.53
C LYS A 224 16.26 33.29 16.37
N LYS A 225 16.42 33.03 17.68
CA LYS A 225 15.27 33.00 18.61
C LYS A 225 14.48 34.31 18.59
N ASN A 226 15.16 35.44 18.42
CA ASN A 226 14.53 36.76 18.36
C ASN A 226 13.60 36.91 17.15
N ASP A 227 13.95 36.33 16.00
CA ASP A 227 13.13 36.39 14.78
C ASP A 227 11.81 35.63 14.96
N LEU A 228 11.83 34.55 15.74
CA LEU A 228 10.62 33.79 16.09
C LEU A 228 9.69 34.59 17.01
N LEU A 229 10.25 35.28 18.01
CA LEU A 229 9.50 36.15 18.91
C LEU A 229 8.86 37.32 18.16
N ILE A 230 9.59 37.91 17.20
CA ILE A 230 9.07 38.96 16.33
C ILE A 230 7.92 38.42 15.47
N LYS A 231 8.07 37.25 14.86
CA LYS A 231 7.00 36.59 14.09
C LYS A 231 5.73 36.38 14.93
N GLU A 232 5.89 35.85 16.15
CA GLU A 232 4.77 35.58 17.05
C GLU A 232 4.05 36.86 17.48
N LYS A 233 4.82 37.93 17.76
CA LYS A 233 4.27 39.24 18.12
C LYS A 233 3.50 39.87 16.95
N ILE A 234 4.07 39.86 15.74
CA ILE A 234 3.41 40.39 14.53
C ILE A 234 2.14 39.60 14.22
N TRP A 235 2.18 38.28 14.35
CA TRP A 235 1.03 37.42 14.11
C TRP A 235 -0.13 37.72 15.08
N ARG A 236 0.15 37.86 16.38
CA ARG A 236 -0.87 38.25 17.38
C ARG A 236 -1.50 39.60 17.06
N VAL A 237 -0.70 40.60 16.70
CA VAL A 237 -1.22 41.93 16.30
C VAL A 237 -2.13 41.82 15.08
N MET A 238 -1.77 41.02 14.08
CA MET A 238 -2.61 40.81 12.90
C MET A 238 -3.94 40.10 13.24
N LEU A 239 -3.92 39.08 14.11
CA LEU A 239 -5.13 38.39 14.54
C LEU A 239 -6.07 39.32 15.33
N ASP A 240 -5.54 40.10 16.28
CA ASP A 240 -6.33 41.05 17.07
C ASP A 240 -6.95 42.15 16.19
N SER A 241 -6.25 42.56 15.12
CA SER A 241 -6.78 43.56 14.18
C SER A 241 -7.94 43.06 13.33
N LYS A 242 -8.01 41.75 13.05
CA LYS A 242 -9.11 41.12 12.31
C LYS A 242 -10.36 40.91 13.15
N PHE A 243 -10.23 40.76 14.46
CA PHE A 243 -11.37 40.58 15.38
C PHE A 243 -12.02 41.90 15.81
N LYS A 244 -11.39 43.05 15.56
CA LYS A 244 -11.91 44.39 15.89
C LYS A 244 -12.70 45.06 14.75
N ARG A 245 -12.90 44.38 13.62
CA ARG A 245 -13.80 44.82 12.55
C ARG A 245 -15.00 43.90 12.49
#